data_AF-A0A5Q0UJV6-F1
#
_entry.id   AF-A0A5Q0UJV6-F1
#
_cell.length_a   1.000
_cell.length_b   1.000
_cell.length_c   1.000
_cell.angle_alpha   90.00
_cell.angle_beta   90.00
_cell.angle_gamma   90.00
#
_symmetry.space_group_name_H-M   'P 1'
#
loop_
_entity.id
_entity.type
_entity.pdbx_description
1 polymer ?
#
loop_
_entity_poly.entity_id
_entity_poly.type
_entity_poly.pdbx_seq_one_letter_code
_entity_poly.pdbx_strand_id
1 'polypeptide(L)'
;MASDYMNIRSLPAMLSVGFILASLYQFGGIGTVELVWFNYTLTGEHAIMVSLGAFAAAFASSETKRFEDYETWEQVAIAAGPGVILGQQYVTEVNDFLVSLGDPVGMQLAFVATVVSWGVAVQ
;
A
#
# COMPACT_ATOMS: atom_id res chain seq x y z
N MET A 1 29.89 7.17 -3.04
CA MET A 1 29.34 8.54 -3.21
C MET A 1 28.22 8.59 -4.25
N ALA A 2 28.47 8.43 -5.56
CA ALA A 2 27.38 8.36 -6.56
C ALA A 2 26.53 7.08 -6.44
N SER A 3 27.14 5.93 -6.10
CA SER A 3 26.40 4.68 -5.85
C SER A 3 25.48 4.76 -4.64
N ASP A 4 25.91 5.40 -3.56
CA ASP A 4 25.11 5.53 -2.32
C ASP A 4 23.94 6.49 -2.52
N TYR A 5 24.15 7.59 -3.25
CA TYR A 5 23.09 8.55 -3.57
C TYR A 5 22.03 7.96 -4.52
N MET A 6 22.43 7.10 -5.46
CA MET A 6 21.48 6.39 -6.32
C MET A 6 20.72 5.31 -5.54
N ASN A 7 21.36 4.58 -4.63
CA ASN A 7 20.70 3.54 -3.83
C ASN A 7 19.68 4.12 -2.82
N ILE A 8 20.00 5.24 -2.17
CA ILE A 8 19.12 5.90 -1.20
C ILE A 8 17.87 6.47 -1.87
N ARG A 9 17.99 7.00 -3.10
CA ARG A 9 16.83 7.49 -3.88
C ARG A 9 16.05 6.37 -4.59
N SER A 10 16.69 5.28 -4.98
CA SER A 10 16.00 4.19 -5.69
C SER A 10 15.16 3.33 -4.74
N LEU A 11 15.51 3.25 -3.46
CA LEU A 11 14.77 2.44 -2.48
C LEU A 11 13.30 2.92 -2.31
N PRO A 12 13.02 4.21 -2.04
CA PRO A 12 11.64 4.70 -1.98
C PRO A 12 10.88 4.49 -3.30
N ALA A 13 11.56 4.65 -4.45
CA ALA A 13 10.96 4.47 -5.76
C ALA A 13 10.57 3.00 -6.01
N MET A 14 11.44 2.05 -5.68
CA MET A 14 11.16 0.62 -5.81
C MET A 14 10.04 0.17 -4.88
N LEU A 15 10.06 0.64 -3.63
CA LEU A 15 8.99 0.34 -2.67
C LEU A 15 7.65 0.93 -3.13
N SER A 16 7.66 2.11 -3.76
CA SER A 16 6.46 2.73 -4.34
C SER A 16 5.86 1.87 -5.44
N VAL A 17 6.69 1.36 -6.37
CA VAL A 17 6.22 0.47 -7.44
C VAL A 17 5.62 -0.81 -6.87
N GLY A 18 6.32 -1.44 -5.92
CA GLY A 18 5.83 -2.65 -5.25
C GLY A 18 4.52 -2.42 -4.51
N PHE A 19 4.43 -1.33 -3.74
CA PHE A 19 3.24 -0.96 -2.97
C PHE A 19 2.03 -0.70 -3.88
N ILE A 20 2.22 0.11 -4.92
CA ILE A 20 1.13 0.46 -5.85
C ILE A 20 0.65 -0.77 -6.59
N LEU A 21 1.54 -1.60 -7.13
CA LEU A 21 1.16 -2.83 -7.85
C LEU A 21 0.44 -3.83 -6.93
N ALA A 22 0.95 -4.01 -5.71
CA ALA A 22 0.33 -4.91 -4.74
C ALA A 22 -1.06 -4.41 -4.31
N SER A 23 -1.20 -3.11 -4.05
CA SER A 23 -2.50 -2.50 -3.74
C SER A 23 -3.47 -2.58 -4.91
N LEU A 24 -2.99 -2.34 -6.13
CA LEU A 24 -3.79 -2.44 -7.36
C LEU A 24 -4.31 -3.87 -7.56
N TYR A 25 -3.50 -4.89 -7.26
CA TYR A 25 -3.92 -6.28 -7.30
C TYR A 25 -4.92 -6.61 -6.19
N GLN A 26 -4.65 -6.16 -4.96
CA GLN A 26 -5.52 -6.40 -3.80
C GLN A 26 -6.94 -5.87 -4.01
N PHE A 27 -7.06 -4.64 -4.52
CA PHE A 27 -8.36 -4.00 -4.74
C PHE A 27 -8.94 -4.30 -6.13
N GLY A 28 -8.43 -5.30 -6.85
CA GLY A 28 -9.02 -5.79 -8.09
C GLY A 28 -8.82 -4.90 -9.32
N GLY A 29 -7.90 -3.93 -9.27
CA GLY A 29 -7.52 -3.12 -10.43
C GLY A 29 -6.75 -3.91 -11.50
N ILE A 30 -6.13 -5.04 -11.11
CA ILE A 30 -5.57 -6.04 -12.03
C ILE A 30 -5.99 -7.45 -11.61
N GLY A 31 -6.23 -8.34 -12.58
CA GLY A 31 -6.80 -9.65 -12.32
C GLY A 31 -5.82 -10.70 -11.80
N THR A 32 -4.58 -10.72 -12.30
CA THR A 32 -3.58 -11.74 -11.96
C THR A 32 -2.16 -11.18 -12.07
N VAL A 33 -1.26 -11.63 -11.19
CA VAL A 33 0.18 -11.32 -11.28
C VAL A 33 0.96 -12.63 -11.36
N GLU A 34 1.53 -12.91 -12.53
CA GLU A 34 2.26 -14.16 -12.80
C GLU A 34 3.77 -13.91 -12.89
N LEU A 35 4.54 -14.74 -12.18
CA LEU A 35 5.99 -14.81 -12.24
C LEU A 35 6.40 -15.91 -13.22
N VAL A 36 6.54 -15.55 -14.49
CA VAL A 36 6.78 -16.50 -15.61
C VAL A 36 8.02 -17.38 -15.39
N TRP A 37 9.10 -16.84 -14.83
CA TRP A 37 10.33 -17.60 -14.56
C TRP A 37 10.17 -18.70 -13.51
N PHE A 38 9.16 -18.58 -12.65
CA PHE A 38 8.89 -19.51 -11.57
C PHE A 38 7.59 -20.30 -11.78
N ASN A 39 6.86 -20.02 -12.87
CA ASN A 39 5.52 -20.57 -13.13
C ASN A 39 4.63 -20.48 -11.87
N TYR A 40 4.58 -19.28 -11.30
CA TYR A 40 3.90 -19.01 -10.03
C TYR A 40 3.00 -17.80 -10.13
N THR A 41 1.75 -17.92 -9.69
CA THR A 41 0.80 -16.81 -9.63
C THR A 41 0.73 -16.28 -8.19
N LEU A 42 1.00 -14.99 -8.01
CA LEU A 42 0.83 -14.35 -6.71
C LEU A 42 -0.65 -14.33 -6.33
N THR A 43 -0.92 -14.56 -5.04
CA THR A 43 -2.27 -14.52 -4.46
C THR A 43 -2.53 -13.19 -3.75
N GLY A 44 -3.79 -12.90 -3.41
CA GLY A 44 -4.14 -11.69 -2.64
C GLY A 44 -3.37 -11.56 -1.32
N GLU A 45 -3.04 -12.68 -0.66
CA GLU A 45 -2.23 -12.70 0.56
C GLU A 45 -0.81 -12.17 0.31
N HIS A 46 -0.21 -12.49 -0.85
CA HIS A 46 1.08 -11.92 -1.24
C HIS A 46 1.00 -10.42 -1.45
N ALA A 47 -0.10 -9.93 -2.05
CA ALA A 47 -0.32 -8.51 -2.23
C ALA A 47 -0.36 -7.78 -0.88
N ILE A 48 -1.04 -8.34 0.12
CA ILE A 48 -1.10 -7.76 1.47
C ILE A 48 0.28 -7.75 2.15
N MET A 49 1.02 -8.86 2.05
CA MET A 49 2.37 -8.92 2.62
C MET A 49 3.31 -7.89 1.99
N VAL A 50 3.25 -7.74 0.65
CA VAL A 50 4.07 -6.77 -0.08
C VAL A 50 3.64 -5.34 0.25
N SER A 51 2.34 -5.04 0.25
CA SER A 51 1.84 -3.69 0.52
C SER A 51 2.16 -3.25 1.95
N LEU A 52 1.92 -4.10 2.96
CA LEU A 52 2.24 -3.78 4.36
C LEU A 52 3.75 -3.71 4.60
N GLY A 53 4.51 -4.64 4.03
CA GLY A 53 5.97 -4.66 4.14
C GLY A 53 6.59 -3.41 3.53
N ALA A 54 6.14 -3.01 2.33
CA ALA A 54 6.58 -1.79 1.69
C ALA A 54 6.18 -0.55 2.50
N PHE A 55 4.96 -0.49 3.01
CA PHE A 55 4.47 0.62 3.82
C PHE A 55 5.26 0.79 5.11
N ALA A 56 5.50 -0.30 5.83
CA ALA A 56 6.30 -0.28 7.06
C ALA A 56 7.75 0.16 6.78
N ALA A 57 8.35 -0.33 5.69
CA ALA A 57 9.70 0.07 5.29
C ALA A 57 9.79 1.56 4.91
N ALA A 58 8.79 2.06 4.18
CA ALA A 58 8.67 3.47 3.83
C ALA A 58 8.53 4.35 5.07
N PHE A 59 7.58 4.04 5.94
CA PHE A 59 7.34 4.79 7.16
C PHE A 59 8.56 4.81 8.09
N ALA A 60 9.25 3.66 8.23
CA ALA A 60 10.49 3.57 9.02
C ALA A 60 11.65 4.38 8.40
N SER A 61 11.60 4.65 7.10
CA SER A 61 12.61 5.43 6.37
C SER A 61 12.27 6.92 6.26
N SER A 62 11.07 7.36 6.67
CA SER A 62 10.66 8.76 6.61
C SER A 62 11.52 9.66 7.51
N GLU A 63 11.70 10.92 7.09
CA GLU A 63 12.44 11.93 7.86
C GLU A 63 11.70 12.32 9.15
N THR A 64 10.36 12.28 9.12
CA THR A 64 9.43 12.55 10.22
C THR A 64 9.33 11.36 11.18
N LYS A 65 10.48 10.81 11.60
CA LYS A 65 10.70 9.52 12.29
C LYS A 65 9.74 9.14 13.43
N ARG A 66 8.91 10.07 13.93
CA ARG A 66 7.91 9.84 14.97
C ARG A 66 6.53 10.23 14.48
N PHE A 67 5.57 9.34 14.70
CA PHE A 67 4.16 9.55 14.39
C PHE A 67 3.58 10.83 15.00
N GLU A 68 4.08 11.23 16.17
CA GLU A 68 3.64 12.43 16.89
C GLU A 68 3.98 13.74 16.18
N ASP A 69 4.95 13.73 15.25
CA ASP A 69 5.41 14.93 14.54
C ASP A 69 4.55 15.24 13.30
N TYR A 70 3.66 14.32 12.90
CA TYR A 70 2.72 14.50 11.79
C TYR A 70 1.49 15.33 12.19
N GLU A 71 0.94 16.06 11.22
CA GLU A 71 -0.37 16.71 11.40
C GLU A 71 -1.47 15.66 11.62
N THR A 72 -2.56 16.04 12.30
CA THR A 72 -3.64 15.09 12.63
C THR A 72 -4.23 14.40 11.39
N TRP A 73 -4.31 15.10 10.25
CA TRP A 73 -4.82 14.48 9.02
C TRP A 73 -3.81 13.49 8.41
N GLU A 74 -2.51 13.76 8.54
CA GLU A 74 -1.43 12.87 8.10
C GLU A 74 -1.41 11.60 8.95
N GLN A 75 -1.56 11.74 10.28
CA GLN A 75 -1.71 10.62 11.19
C GLN A 75 -2.88 9.71 10.82
N VAL A 76 -4.04 10.31 10.51
CA VAL A 76 -5.22 9.57 10.04
C VAL A 76 -4.93 8.88 8.72
N ALA A 77 -4.27 9.56 7.77
CA ALA A 77 -3.91 8.97 6.49
C ALA A 77 -2.95 7.78 6.66
N ILE A 78 -1.92 7.91 7.48
CA ILE A 78 -0.95 6.85 7.77
C ILE A 78 -1.64 5.64 8.39
N ALA A 79 -2.57 5.84 9.34
CA ALA A 79 -3.32 4.75 9.95
C ALA A 79 -4.33 4.11 8.97
N ALA A 80 -4.94 4.92 8.11
CA ALA A 80 -5.94 4.47 7.16
C ALA A 80 -5.39 3.48 6.13
N GLY A 81 -4.14 3.63 5.68
CA GLY A 81 -3.55 2.73 4.68
C GLY A 81 -3.54 1.26 5.12
N PRO A 82 -2.77 0.90 6.17
CA PRO A 82 -2.78 -0.45 6.74
C PRO A 82 -4.16 -0.87 7.22
N GLY A 83 -4.96 0.06 7.76
CA GLY A 83 -6.33 -0.20 8.21
C GLY A 83 -7.26 -0.66 7.09
N VAL A 84 -7.21 -0.01 5.93
CA VAL A 84 -8.01 -0.38 4.74
C VAL A 84 -7.48 -1.66 4.11
N ILE A 85 -6.15 -1.83 4.02
CA ILE A 85 -5.52 -3.05 3.50
C ILE A 85 -5.94 -4.28 4.31
N LEU A 86 -5.81 -4.23 5.64
CA LEU A 86 -6.17 -5.33 6.50
C LEU A 86 -7.69 -5.48 6.66
N GLY A 87 -8.39 -4.36 6.76
CA GLY A 87 -9.84 -4.32 6.91
C GLY A 87 -10.55 -4.97 5.73
N GLN A 88 -10.18 -4.61 4.50
CA GLN A 88 -10.80 -5.17 3.30
C GLN A 88 -10.61 -6.70 3.20
N GLN A 89 -9.49 -7.25 3.66
CA GLN A 89 -9.21 -8.68 3.60
C GLN A 89 -9.82 -9.48 4.76
N TYR A 90 -9.71 -8.96 5.99
CA TYR A 90 -9.95 -9.74 7.21
C TYR A 90 -11.18 -9.29 8.00
N VAL A 91 -11.77 -8.15 7.67
CA VAL A 91 -12.95 -7.61 8.36
C VAL A 91 -14.11 -7.57 7.38
N THR A 92 -15.05 -8.50 7.55
CA THR A 92 -16.22 -8.64 6.65
C THR A 92 -17.01 -7.35 6.55
N GLU A 93 -17.20 -6.64 7.67
CA GLU A 93 -17.94 -5.37 7.70
C GLU A 93 -17.29 -4.28 6.84
N VAL A 94 -15.96 -4.24 6.80
CA VAL A 94 -15.22 -3.29 5.95
C VAL A 94 -15.36 -3.69 4.49
N ASN A 95 -15.22 -4.98 4.18
CA ASN A 95 -15.41 -5.47 2.81
C ASN A 95 -16.83 -5.20 2.30
N ASP A 96 -17.85 -5.56 3.08
CA ASP A 96 -19.27 -5.34 2.75
C ASP A 96 -19.56 -3.85 2.58
N PHE A 97 -19.00 -2.99 3.44
CA PHE A 97 -19.10 -1.55 3.27
C PHE A 97 -18.51 -1.08 1.94
N LEU A 98 -17.28 -1.51 1.61
CA LEU A 98 -16.65 -1.14 0.34
C LEU A 98 -17.49 -1.61 -0.86
N VAL A 99 -17.97 -2.86 -0.85
CA VAL A 99 -18.83 -3.38 -1.92
C VAL A 99 -20.14 -2.60 -2.00
N SER A 100 -20.71 -2.16 -0.87
CA SER A 100 -21.96 -1.39 -0.83
C SER A 100 -21.87 -0.01 -1.48
N LEU A 101 -20.68 0.58 -1.57
CA LEU A 101 -20.43 1.84 -2.29
C LEU A 101 -20.52 1.67 -3.82
N GLY A 102 -20.58 0.43 -4.30
CA GLY A 102 -20.64 0.05 -5.70
C GLY A 102 -19.41 -0.75 -6.12
N ASP A 103 -19.64 -1.77 -6.95
CA ASP A 103 -18.59 -2.57 -7.57
C ASP A 103 -18.28 -2.02 -8.98
N PRO A 104 -17.09 -1.43 -9.24
CA PRO A 104 -15.86 -1.44 -8.43
C PRO A 104 -15.55 -0.14 -7.67
N VAL A 105 -16.48 0.81 -7.57
CA VAL A 105 -16.25 2.15 -6.99
C VAL A 105 -15.64 2.09 -5.58
N GLY A 106 -16.15 1.27 -4.67
CA GLY A 106 -15.62 1.19 -3.32
C GLY A 106 -14.19 0.67 -3.27
N MET A 107 -13.85 -0.30 -4.12
CA MET A 107 -12.48 -0.82 -4.22
C MET A 107 -11.53 0.21 -4.85
N GLN A 108 -12.00 1.00 -5.81
CA GLN A 108 -11.24 2.12 -6.38
C GLN A 108 -10.95 3.20 -5.32
N LEU A 109 -11.94 3.54 -4.49
CA LEU A 109 -11.75 4.47 -3.38
C LEU A 109 -10.78 3.92 -2.34
N ALA A 110 -10.86 2.63 -2.02
CA ALA A 110 -9.90 1.96 -1.13
C ALA A 110 -8.47 2.05 -1.68
N PHE A 111 -8.28 1.77 -2.97
CA PHE A 111 -6.98 1.93 -3.63
C PHE A 111 -6.47 3.38 -3.59
N VAL A 112 -7.31 4.37 -3.88
CA VAL A 112 -6.90 5.78 -3.81
C VAL A 112 -6.54 6.17 -2.38
N ALA A 113 -7.29 5.71 -1.38
CA ALA A 113 -7.00 5.95 0.03
C ALA A 113 -5.64 5.35 0.43
N THR A 114 -5.29 4.16 -0.03
CA THR A 114 -3.96 3.57 0.26
C THR A 114 -2.83 4.30 -0.46
N VAL A 115 -3.05 4.83 -1.67
CA VAL A 115 -2.07 5.67 -2.36
C VAL A 115 -1.86 7.02 -1.66
N VAL A 116 -2.92 7.64 -1.14
CA VAL A 116 -2.81 8.88 -0.34
C VAL A 116 -2.05 8.59 0.95
N SER A 117 -2.39 7.50 1.65
CA SER A 117 -1.67 7.04 2.83
C SER A 117 -0.18 6.84 2.57
N TRP A 118 0.16 6.21 1.44
CA TRP A 118 1.54 6.03 0.99
C TRP A 118 2.25 7.36 0.80
N GLY A 119 1.62 8.30 0.09
CA GLY A 119 2.20 9.62 -0.19
C GLY A 119 2.60 10.37 1.08
N VAL A 120 1.78 10.28 2.13
CA VAL A 120 2.07 10.85 3.45
C VAL A 120 3.18 10.07 4.15
N ALA A 121 3.18 8.73 4.07
CA ALA A 121 4.16 7.89 4.76
C ALA A 121 5.59 7.97 4.19
N VAL A 122 5.75 8.37 2.93
CA VAL A 122 7.06 8.55 2.28
C VAL A 122 7.58 9.99 2.30
N GLN A 123 6.77 10.92 2.79
CA GLN A 123 7.17 12.32 2.99
C GLN A 123 8.24 12.40 4.09
#